data_AF-A0A1H1H541-F1
#
_entry.id   AF-A0A1H1H541-F1
#
_cell.length_a   1.000
_cell.length_b   1.000
_cell.length_c   1.000
_cell.angle_alpha   90.00
_cell.angle_beta   90.00
_cell.angle_gamma   90.00
#
_symmetry.space_group_name_H-M   'P 1'
#
loop_
_entity.id
_entity.type
_entity.pdbx_description
1 polymer ?
#
loop_
_entity_poly.entity_id
_entity_poly.type
_entity_poly.pdbx_seq_one_letter_code
_entity_poly.pdbx_strand_id
1 'polypeptide(L)'
;MPSAHIISFPTPHKLCPLRVLKSTTVIGEEALIISAEAHSDICFARDDLREMIKLSPDKSAPIANRIYALRKTFDEAQAGLTKLLQQMDRA
;
A
#
# COMPACT_ATOMS: atom_id res chain seq x y z
N MET A 1 -53.53 33.39 -22.89
CA MET A 1 -53.14 32.46 -21.80
C MET A 1 -51.74 31.96 -22.12
N PRO A 2 -50.70 32.30 -21.33
CA PRO A 2 -49.35 31.86 -21.63
C PRO A 2 -49.16 30.40 -21.16
N SER A 3 -48.86 29.53 -22.12
CA SER A 3 -48.54 28.12 -21.89
C SER A 3 -47.18 28.00 -21.20
N ALA A 4 -47.18 27.46 -19.97
CA ALA A 4 -45.96 27.19 -19.22
C ALA A 4 -45.09 26.16 -19.97
N HIS A 5 -43.84 26.52 -20.25
CA HIS A 5 -42.84 25.57 -20.74
C HIS A 5 -42.38 24.70 -19.57
N ILE A 6 -42.74 23.42 -19.59
CA ILE A 6 -42.27 22.45 -18.61
C ILE A 6 -40.84 22.07 -19.01
N ILE A 7 -39.86 22.49 -18.20
CA ILE A 7 -38.47 22.03 -18.33
C ILE A 7 -38.43 20.60 -17.80
N SER A 8 -38.35 19.64 -18.70
CA SER A 8 -38.10 18.24 -18.35
C SER A 8 -36.60 18.03 -18.13
N PHE A 9 -36.23 17.66 -16.90
CA PHE A 9 -34.87 17.23 -16.60
C PHE A 9 -34.63 15.82 -17.18
N PRO A 10 -33.46 15.55 -17.76
CA PRO A 10 -33.16 14.23 -18.30
C PRO A 10 -33.18 13.20 -17.15
N THR A 11 -33.88 12.10 -17.40
CA THR A 11 -33.95 10.93 -16.52
C THR A 11 -32.53 10.49 -16.17
N PRO A 12 -32.22 10.15 -14.90
CA PRO A 12 -30.88 9.75 -14.52
C PRO A 12 -30.51 8.51 -15.34
N HIS A 13 -29.56 8.71 -16.27
CA HIS A 13 -28.91 7.60 -16.97
C HIS A 13 -28.46 6.60 -15.92
N LYS A 14 -28.76 5.31 -16.17
CA LYS A 14 -28.35 4.17 -15.35
C LYS A 14 -26.99 4.46 -14.72
N LEU A 15 -26.99 4.75 -13.43
CA LEU A 15 -25.77 4.97 -12.66
C LEU A 15 -24.87 3.78 -12.95
N CYS A 16 -23.72 4.03 -13.57
CA CYS A 16 -22.63 3.06 -13.56
C CYS A 16 -22.53 2.53 -12.12
N PRO A 17 -22.31 1.22 -11.90
CA PRO A 17 -22.20 0.70 -10.56
C PRO A 17 -21.17 1.55 -9.81
N LEU A 18 -21.62 2.22 -8.74
CA LEU A 18 -20.78 3.02 -7.88
C LEU A 18 -19.63 2.11 -7.46
N ARG A 19 -18.42 2.33 -8.01
CA ARG A 19 -17.24 1.69 -7.48
C ARG A 19 -17.13 2.19 -6.05
N VAL A 20 -17.25 1.27 -5.10
CA VAL A 20 -17.04 1.58 -3.68
C VAL A 20 -15.56 1.93 -3.54
N LEU A 21 -15.25 3.21 -3.68
CA LEU A 21 -13.93 3.76 -3.42
C LEU A 21 -13.82 3.92 -1.90
N LYS A 22 -12.75 3.36 -1.32
CA LYS A 22 -12.42 3.61 0.08
C LYS A 22 -12.13 5.09 0.24
N SER A 23 -12.53 5.68 1.37
CA SER A 23 -12.14 7.05 1.67
C SER A 23 -10.63 7.15 1.83
N THR A 24 -10.08 8.31 1.51
CA THR A 24 -8.64 8.61 1.68
C THR A 24 -8.16 8.36 3.11
N THR A 25 -9.02 8.56 4.11
CA THR A 25 -8.74 8.25 5.52
C THR A 25 -8.49 6.76 5.76
N VAL A 26 -9.34 5.88 5.22
CA VAL A 26 -9.19 4.42 5.38
C VAL A 26 -7.93 3.93 4.65
N ILE A 27 -7.65 4.48 3.46
CA ILE A 27 -6.41 4.18 2.73
C ILE A 27 -5.17 4.62 3.52
N GLY A 28 -5.24 5.78 4.18
CA GLY A 28 -4.18 6.30 5.04
C GLY A 28 -3.92 5.42 6.26
N GLU A 29 -4.97 4.93 6.92
CA GLU A 29 -4.85 3.98 8.04
C GLU A 29 -4.20 2.67 7.61
N GLU A 30 -4.61 2.12 6.46
CA GLU A 30 -3.99 0.91 5.89
C GLU A 30 -2.52 1.13 5.54
N ALA A 31 -2.18 2.30 4.99
CA ALA A 31 -0.79 2.65 4.69
C ALA A 31 0.06 2.73 5.96
N LEU A 32 -0.49 3.31 7.03
CA LEU A 32 0.20 3.43 8.30
C LEU A 32 0.50 2.04 8.89
N ILE A 33 -0.49 1.13 8.89
CA ILE A 33 -0.32 -0.24 9.40
C ILE A 33 0.76 -0.98 8.61
N ILE A 34 0.66 -0.99 7.27
CA ILE A 34 1.65 -1.67 6.41
C ILE A 34 3.05 -1.10 6.61
N SER A 35 3.17 0.23 6.73
CA SER A 35 4.47 0.86 6.97
C SER A 35 5.06 0.52 8.34
N ALA A 36 4.23 0.40 9.37
CA ALA A 36 4.66 0.06 10.72
C ALA A 36 5.12 -1.40 10.82
N GLU A 37 4.37 -2.33 10.23
CA GLU A 37 4.73 -3.76 10.16
C GLU A 37 6.03 -3.94 9.38
N ALA A 38 6.13 -3.36 8.18
CA ALA A 38 7.35 -3.44 7.39
C ALA A 38 8.55 -2.83 8.13
N HIS A 39 8.38 -1.68 8.78
CA HIS A 39 9.45 -1.05 9.55
C HIS A 39 9.96 -1.94 10.68
N SER A 40 9.05 -2.59 11.42
CA SER A 40 9.39 -3.54 12.48
C SER A 40 10.23 -4.70 11.91
N ASP A 41 9.74 -5.36 10.86
CA ASP A 41 10.41 -6.50 10.24
C ASP A 41 11.81 -6.15 9.70
N ILE A 42 11.94 -4.98 9.07
CA ILE A 42 13.20 -4.45 8.57
C ILE A 42 14.19 -4.24 9.73
N CYS A 43 13.74 -3.66 10.84
CA CYS A 43 14.61 -3.40 11.99
C CYS A 43 15.12 -4.70 12.60
N PHE A 44 14.24 -5.67 12.85
CA PHE A 44 14.64 -6.99 13.34
C PHE A 44 15.62 -7.68 12.39
N ALA A 45 15.32 -7.69 11.10
CA ALA A 45 16.18 -8.34 10.12
C ALA A 45 17.55 -7.66 9.95
N ARG A 46 17.61 -6.34 10.08
CA ARG A 46 18.87 -5.58 10.12
C ARG A 46 19.70 -5.93 11.36
N ASP A 47 19.07 -6.00 12.52
CA ASP A 47 19.78 -6.27 13.78
C ASP A 47 20.29 -7.72 13.81
N ASP A 48 19.48 -8.68 13.34
CA ASP A 48 19.92 -10.06 13.11
C ASP A 48 21.12 -10.13 12.15
N LEU A 49 21.04 -9.44 11.02
CA LEU A 49 22.12 -9.41 10.04
C LEU A 49 23.40 -8.84 10.66
N ARG A 50 23.28 -7.77 11.46
CA ARG A 50 24.41 -7.18 12.18
C ARG A 50 25.04 -8.18 13.14
N GLU A 51 24.25 -8.92 13.90
CA GLU A 51 24.75 -9.95 14.81
C GLU A 51 25.37 -11.13 14.07
N MET A 52 24.77 -11.58 12.97
CA MET A 52 25.35 -12.63 12.11
C MET A 52 26.73 -12.25 11.58
N ILE A 53 26.90 -11.01 11.11
CA ILE A 53 28.19 -10.50 10.61
C ILE A 53 29.23 -10.43 11.74
N LYS A 54 28.83 -10.04 12.96
CA LYS A 54 29.74 -9.99 14.11
C LYS A 54 30.17 -11.38 14.57
N LEU A 55 29.22 -12.31 14.68
CA LEU A 55 29.44 -13.63 15.28
C LEU A 55 30.03 -14.65 14.31
N SER A 56 29.76 -14.51 13.01
CA SER A 56 30.21 -15.47 11.99
C SER A 56 30.41 -14.77 10.63
N PRO A 57 31.39 -13.86 10.51
CA PRO A 57 31.63 -13.12 9.27
C PRO A 57 32.01 -14.00 8.08
N ASP A 58 32.51 -15.20 8.34
CA ASP A 58 32.89 -16.24 7.38
C ASP A 58 31.68 -16.95 6.76
N LYS A 59 30.50 -16.89 7.39
CA LYS A 59 29.26 -17.50 6.90
C LYS A 59 28.59 -16.65 5.83
N SER A 60 29.28 -16.45 4.72
CA SER A 60 28.84 -15.64 3.58
C SER A 60 27.48 -16.05 3.01
N ALA A 61 27.20 -17.35 2.88
CA ALA A 61 25.93 -17.84 2.34
C ALA A 61 24.71 -17.51 3.22
N PRO A 62 24.70 -17.82 4.54
CA PRO A 62 23.63 -17.37 5.45
C PRO A 62 23.44 -15.85 5.47
N ILE A 63 24.53 -15.08 5.48
CA ILE A 63 24.49 -13.61 5.46
C ILE A 63 23.84 -13.11 4.16
N ALA A 64 24.26 -13.64 3.01
CA ALA A 64 23.68 -13.30 1.72
C ALA A 64 22.19 -13.63 1.66
N ASN A 65 21.77 -14.81 2.14
CA ASN A 65 20.36 -15.20 2.21
C ASN A 65 19.54 -14.23 3.07
N ARG A 66 20.09 -13.77 4.21
CA ARG A 66 19.41 -12.77 5.06
C ARG A 66 19.29 -11.42 4.37
N ILE A 67 20.32 -10.98 3.63
CA ILE A 67 20.28 -9.76 2.81
C ILE A 67 19.21 -9.87 1.71
N TYR A 68 19.14 -11.01 1.01
CA TYR A 68 18.10 -11.24 -0.01
C TYR A 68 16.69 -11.23 0.58
N ALA A 69 16.50 -11.85 1.75
CA ALA A 69 15.22 -11.81 2.45
C ALA A 69 14.84 -10.37 2.83
N LEU A 70 15.78 -9.58 3.36
CA LEU A 70 15.57 -8.17 3.70
C LEU A 70 15.15 -7.36 2.47
N ARG A 71 15.85 -7.54 1.34
CA ARG A 71 15.51 -6.88 0.08
C ARG A 71 14.09 -7.21 -0.38
N LYS A 72 13.70 -8.49 -0.30
CA LYS A 72 12.35 -8.92 -0.65
C LYS A 72 11.28 -8.24 0.21
N THR A 73 11.50 -8.12 1.53
CA THR A 73 10.58 -7.39 2.42
C THR A 73 10.43 -5.91 2.00
N PHE A 74 11.52 -5.25 1.61
CA PHE A 74 11.45 -3.88 1.08
C PHE A 74 10.64 -3.80 -0.21
N ASP A 75 10.88 -4.71 -1.16
CA ASP A 75 10.17 -4.74 -2.45
C ASP A 75 8.66 -4.96 -2.24
N GLU A 76 8.28 -5.84 -1.32
CA GLU A 76 6.88 -6.12 -0.96
C GLU A 76 6.21 -4.92 -0.29
N ALA A 77 6.88 -4.28 0.67
CA ALA A 77 6.37 -3.08 1.34
C ALA A 77 6.19 -1.91 0.36
N GLN A 78 7.16 -1.70 -0.54
CA GLN A 78 7.08 -0.68 -1.59
C GLN A 78 5.92 -0.95 -2.55
N ALA A 79 5.73 -2.21 -2.96
CA ALA A 79 4.61 -2.60 -3.81
C ALA A 79 3.25 -2.38 -3.12
N GLY A 80 3.15 -2.71 -1.83
CA GLY A 80 1.97 -2.47 -1.01
C GLY A 80 1.61 -0.99 -0.93
N LEU A 81 2.58 -0.15 -0.59
CA LEU A 81 2.40 1.30 -0.50
C LEU A 81 2.00 1.91 -1.86
N THR A 82 2.66 1.48 -2.95
CA THR A 82 2.34 1.94 -4.31
C THR A 82 0.89 1.63 -4.68
N LYS A 83 0.38 0.44 -4.33
CA LYS A 83 -1.02 0.07 -4.57
C LYS A 83 -1.99 0.97 -3.80
N LEU A 84 -1.68 1.30 -2.55
CA LEU A 84 -2.51 2.21 -1.74
C LEU A 84 -2.53 3.62 -2.33
N LEU A 85 -1.38 4.13 -2.77
CA LEU A 85 -1.31 5.43 -3.46
C LEU A 85 -2.13 5.44 -4.76
N GLN A 86 -2.08 4.36 -5.54
CA GLN A 86 -2.91 4.21 -6.74
C GLN A 86 -4.41 4.12 -6.44
N GLN A 87 -4.80 3.59 -5.28
CA GLN A 87 -6.20 3.59 -4.83
C GLN A 87 -6.64 4.98 -4.41
N MET A 88 -5.75 5.76 -3.78
CA MET A 88 -6.02 7.13 -3.37
C MET A 88 -6.15 8.09 -4.56
N ASP A 89 -5.31 7.94 -5.60
CA ASP A 89 -5.40 8.73 -6.85
C ASP A 89 -6.71 8.48 -7.62
N ARG A 90 -7.35 7.34 -7.37
CA ARG A 90 -8.62 6.94 -7.98
C ARG A 90 -9.85 7.22 -7.11
N ALA A 91 -9.66 7.72 -5.88
CA ALA A 91 -10.69 7.93 -4.86
C ALA A 91 -11.37 9.30 -4.96
#